data_AF-A0A9P6PJY3-F1
#
_entry.id   AF-A0A9P6PJY3-F1
#
_cell.length_a   1.000
_cell.length_b   1.000
_cell.length_c   1.000
_cell.angle_alpha   90.00
_cell.angle_beta   90.00
_cell.angle_gamma   90.00
#
_symmetry.space_group_name_H-M   'P 1'
#
loop_
_entity.id
_entity.type
_entity.pdbx_description
1 polymer ?
#
loop_
_entity_poly.entity_id
_entity_poly.type
_entity_poly.pdbx_seq_one_letter_code
_entity_poly.pdbx_strand_id
1 'polypeptide(L)'
;MTNGMQLAQFLNDLNVGWLAFQAPYEADNAIARRCARADVVVSTDSDLLGYANVTQLVRPMRGEKYGIYVVADIIATLGLPSFCHWQALCTVSKTGYSDNVAGLGHVRNVEAIKNLT
;
A
#
# COMPACT_ATOMS: atom_id res chain seq x y z
N MET A 1 20.97 -5.34 -20.84
CA MET A 1 20.63 -4.95 -19.45
C MET A 1 19.41 -4.06 -19.52
N THR A 2 18.36 -4.36 -18.76
CA THR A 2 17.16 -3.51 -18.71
C THR A 2 17.48 -2.23 -17.92
N ASN A 3 16.84 -1.11 -18.27
CA ASN A 3 17.10 0.21 -17.65
C ASN A 3 16.99 0.20 -16.12
N GLY A 4 16.14 -0.67 -15.54
CA GLY A 4 15.97 -0.82 -14.10
C GLY A 4 17.20 -1.37 -13.38
N MET A 5 17.94 -2.31 -13.99
CA MET A 5 19.19 -2.85 -13.41
C MET A 5 20.27 -1.77 -13.32
N GLN A 6 20.35 -0.90 -14.33
CA GLN A 6 21.34 0.18 -14.38
C GLN A 6 21.08 1.24 -13.29
N LEU A 7 19.81 1.57 -13.03
CA LEU A 7 19.46 2.53 -11.97
C LEU A 7 19.74 1.96 -10.57
N ALA A 8 19.35 0.71 -10.30
CA ALA A 8 19.62 0.10 -9.00
C ALA A 8 21.12 0.00 -8.70
N GLN A 9 21.91 -0.39 -9.71
CA GLN A 9 23.37 -0.41 -9.59
C GLN A 9 23.92 1.00 -9.33
N PHE A 10 23.49 1.99 -10.12
CA PHE A 10 23.90 3.39 -9.94
C PHE A 10 23.60 3.91 -8.52
N LEU A 11 22.41 3.66 -7.98
CA LEU A 11 22.03 4.09 -6.64
C LEU A 11 22.88 3.43 -5.55
N ASN A 12 23.23 2.16 -5.72
CA ASN A 12 24.12 1.45 -4.80
C ASN A 12 25.56 1.98 -4.91
N ASP A 13 26.02 2.29 -6.13
CA ASP A 13 27.36 2.82 -6.41
C ASP A 13 27.56 4.23 -5.83
N LEU A 14 26.49 5.02 -5.69
CA LEU A 14 26.54 6.32 -5.01
C LEU A 14 26.95 6.19 -3.53
N ASN A 15 26.83 5.00 -2.93
CA ASN A 15 27.25 4.69 -1.56
C ASN A 15 26.73 5.69 -0.50
N VAL A 16 25.53 6.24 -0.70
CA VAL A 16 24.87 7.20 0.21
C VAL A 16 24.06 6.50 1.31
N GLY A 17 24.32 5.21 1.55
CA GLY A 17 23.61 4.39 2.53
C GLY A 17 22.23 3.90 2.07
N TRP A 18 21.91 4.03 0.78
CA TRP A 18 20.67 3.49 0.21
C TRP A 18 20.91 2.09 -0.32
N LEU A 19 19.96 1.19 -0.03
CA LEU A 19 19.93 -0.15 -0.60
C LEU A 19 18.87 -0.20 -1.70
N ALA A 20 19.30 -0.22 -2.95
CA ALA A 20 18.43 -0.42 -4.10
C ALA A 20 18.48 -1.88 -4.55
N PHE A 21 17.31 -2.46 -4.83
CA PHE A 21 17.20 -3.81 -5.38
C PHE A 21 16.10 -3.86 -6.44
N GLN A 22 16.23 -4.82 -7.35
CA GLN A 22 15.20 -5.09 -8.34
C GLN A 22 14.21 -6.11 -7.80
N ALA A 23 12.92 -5.76 -7.77
CA ALA A 23 11.87 -6.72 -7.49
C ALA A 23 11.72 -7.70 -8.66
N PRO A 24 11.49 -9.01 -8.40
CA PRO A 24 11.31 -10.01 -9.46
C PRO A 24 9.99 -9.81 -10.23
N TYR A 25 9.00 -9.18 -9.59
CA TYR A 25 7.69 -8.85 -10.14
C TYR A 25 7.34 -7.41 -9.73
N GLU A 26 6.20 -7.20 -9.08
CA GLU A 26 5.81 -5.88 -8.61
C GLU A 26 6.57 -5.46 -7.34
N ALA A 27 6.87 -4.16 -7.28
CA ALA A 27 7.65 -3.57 -6.20
C ALA A 27 6.85 -3.52 -4.89
N ASP A 28 5.53 -3.34 -4.95
CA ASP A 28 4.63 -3.30 -3.80
C ASP A 28 4.68 -4.60 -2.98
N ASN A 29 4.64 -5.76 -3.64
CA ASN A 29 4.76 -7.08 -3.06
C ASN A 29 6.14 -7.28 -2.41
N ALA A 30 7.20 -6.81 -3.08
CA ALA A 30 8.56 -6.91 -2.55
C ALA A 30 8.79 -5.98 -1.35
N ILE A 31 8.15 -4.81 -1.33
CA ILE A 31 8.13 -3.86 -0.21
C ILE A 31 7.38 -4.51 0.96
N ALA A 32 6.14 -4.97 0.75
CA ALA A 32 5.31 -5.56 1.80
C ALA A 32 5.97 -6.77 2.50
N ARG A 33 6.79 -7.54 1.77
CA ARG A 33 7.56 -8.66 2.33
C ARG A 33 8.77 -8.25 3.15
N ARG A 34 9.39 -7.11 2.84
CA ARG A 34 10.60 -6.61 3.52
C ARG A 34 10.32 -5.58 4.61
N CYS A 35 9.19 -4.89 4.51
CA CYS A 35 8.73 -3.87 5.44
C CYS A 35 8.55 -4.48 6.83
N ALA A 36 9.25 -3.94 7.81
CA ALA A 36 8.93 -4.13 9.21
C ALA A 36 7.78 -3.20 9.63
N ARG A 37 7.08 -3.53 10.72
CA ARG A 37 5.95 -2.74 11.21
C ARG A 37 6.30 -1.30 11.60
N ALA A 38 7.57 -1.02 11.88
CA ALA A 38 8.06 0.31 12.25
C ALA A 38 8.53 1.13 11.04
N ASP A 39 8.59 0.52 9.86
CA ASP A 39 9.07 1.20 8.66
C ASP A 39 7.98 2.11 8.10
N VAL A 40 8.42 3.20 7.47
CA VAL A 40 7.55 4.11 6.72
C VAL A 40 7.68 3.77 5.24
N VAL A 41 6.57 3.41 4.60
CA VAL A 41 6.54 3.17 3.17
C VAL A 41 6.22 4.46 2.44
N VAL A 42 6.99 4.81 1.42
CA VAL A 42 6.72 5.96 0.54
C VAL A 42 6.34 5.44 -0.84
N SER A 43 5.10 5.70 -1.26
CA SER A 43 4.61 5.28 -2.58
C SER A 43 3.37 6.07 -2.97
N THR A 44 3.14 6.24 -4.27
CA THR A 44 1.85 6.72 -4.78
C THR A 44 0.81 5.60 -4.89
N ASP A 45 1.21 4.35 -4.79
CA ASP A 45 0.33 3.19 -4.88
C ASP A 45 -0.41 2.93 -3.55
N SER A 46 -1.74 2.86 -3.61
CA SER A 46 -2.58 2.63 -2.43
C SER A 46 -2.77 1.16 -2.09
N ASP A 47 -2.47 0.23 -3.01
CA ASP A 47 -2.63 -1.21 -2.76
C ASP A 47 -1.71 -1.67 -1.61
N LEU A 48 -0.62 -0.92 -1.37
CA LEU A 48 0.27 -1.07 -0.23
C LEU A 48 -0.43 -1.05 1.14
N LEU A 49 -1.54 -0.32 1.28
CA LEU A 49 -2.28 -0.26 2.56
C LEU A 49 -3.02 -1.57 2.88
N GLY A 50 -3.21 -2.46 1.92
CA GLY A 50 -3.87 -3.76 2.12
C GLY A 50 -2.95 -4.85 2.70
N TYR A 51 -1.64 -4.64 2.71
CA TYR A 51 -0.68 -5.61 3.22
C TYR A 51 -0.48 -5.50 4.72
N ALA A 52 -0.52 -6.63 5.44
CA ALA A 52 -0.48 -6.67 6.91
C ALA A 52 0.77 -6.06 7.56
N ASN A 53 1.89 -6.04 6.84
CA ASN A 53 3.15 -5.50 7.37
C ASN A 53 3.30 -4.00 7.14
N VAL A 54 2.49 -3.40 6.25
CA VAL A 54 2.51 -1.97 5.97
C VAL A 54 1.53 -1.29 6.92
N THR A 55 2.07 -0.59 7.92
CA THR A 55 1.29 0.10 8.96
C THR A 55 1.10 1.58 8.67
N GLN A 56 2.05 2.17 7.92
CA GLN A 56 2.06 3.57 7.54
C GLN A 56 2.52 3.74 6.08
N LEU A 57 1.73 4.52 5.32
CA LEU A 57 2.04 4.92 3.95
C LEU A 57 2.11 6.44 3.86
N VAL A 58 3.19 6.95 3.29
CA VAL A 58 3.36 8.35 2.90
C VAL A 58 3.18 8.45 1.40
N ARG A 59 2.14 9.16 0.97
CA ARG A 59 1.85 9.37 -0.46
C ARG A 59 2.27 10.79 -0.86
N PRO A 60 3.23 10.93 -1.79
CA PRO A 60 3.53 12.22 -2.41
C PRO A 60 2.29 12.75 -3.15
N MET A 61 1.99 14.03 -2.96
CA MET A 61 0.90 14.76 -3.63
C MET A 61 1.48 15.91 -4.46
N ARG A 62 0.63 16.58 -5.24
CA ARG A 62 1.05 17.77 -6.01
C ARG A 62 1.49 18.90 -5.08
N GLY A 63 2.54 19.61 -5.49
CA GLY A 63 3.00 20.83 -4.83
C GLY A 63 3.68 20.59 -3.49
N GLU A 64 4.61 19.61 -3.43
CA GLU A 64 5.43 19.31 -2.24
C GLU A 64 4.63 18.90 -0.98
N LYS A 65 3.39 18.44 -1.19
CA LYS A 65 2.52 17.95 -0.12
C LYS A 65 2.64 16.44 0.01
N TYR A 66 2.41 15.94 1.23
CA TYR A 66 2.41 14.52 1.52
C TYR A 66 1.15 14.17 2.31
N GLY A 67 0.48 13.09 1.91
CA GLY A 67 -0.55 12.45 2.71
C GLY A 67 0.07 11.37 3.58
N ILE A 68 -0.19 11.41 4.88
CA ILE A 68 0.24 10.37 5.82
C ILE A 68 -0.98 9.52 6.16
N TYR A 69 -0.89 8.23 5.87
CA TYR A 69 -1.96 7.27 6.07
C TYR A 69 -1.47 6.21 7.06
N VAL A 70 -2.09 6.18 8.25
CA VAL A 70 -1.86 5.15 9.26
C VAL A 70 -3.03 4.18 9.19
N VAL A 71 -2.75 2.89 8.98
CA VAL A 71 -3.79 1.87 8.78
C VAL A 71 -4.72 1.77 9.99
N ALA A 72 -4.17 1.84 11.21
CA ALA A 72 -4.96 1.81 12.43
C ALA A 72 -5.95 2.98 12.51
N ASP A 73 -5.50 4.20 12.15
CA ASP A 73 -6.34 5.39 12.15
C ASP A 73 -7.43 5.30 11.07
N ILE A 74 -7.12 4.72 9.91
CA ILE A 74 -8.10 4.48 8.85
C ILE A 74 -9.18 3.51 9.33
N ILE A 75 -8.78 2.38 9.93
CA ILE A 75 -9.70 1.37 10.48
C ILE A 75 -10.61 2.01 11.53
N ALA A 76 -10.04 2.77 12.46
CA ALA A 76 -10.78 3.45 13.51
C ALA A 76 -11.73 4.52 12.94
N THR A 77 -11.26 5.35 12.00
CA THR A 77 -12.04 6.41 11.35
C THR A 77 -13.20 5.83 10.55
N LEU A 78 -12.95 4.73 9.83
CA LEU A 78 -13.98 4.05 9.08
C LEU A 78 -14.89 3.24 10.00
N GLY A 79 -14.55 3.00 11.26
CA GLY A 79 -15.33 2.16 12.18
C GLY A 79 -15.36 0.70 11.73
N LEU A 80 -14.25 0.18 11.22
CA LEU A 80 -14.12 -1.22 10.83
C LEU A 80 -13.74 -2.09 12.04
N PRO A 81 -14.31 -3.30 12.20
CA PRO A 81 -14.08 -4.11 13.40
C PRO A 81 -12.63 -4.63 13.55
N SER A 82 -11.93 -4.88 12.45
CA SER A 82 -10.56 -5.42 12.49
C SER A 82 -9.79 -5.14 11.19
N PHE A 83 -8.49 -5.44 11.21
CA PHE A 83 -7.66 -5.39 10.00
C PHE A 83 -8.14 -6.35 8.91
N CYS A 84 -8.70 -7.51 9.25
CA CYS A 84 -9.25 -8.43 8.24
C CYS A 84 -10.41 -7.79 7.46
N HIS A 85 -11.25 -6.98 8.14
CA HIS A 85 -12.31 -6.22 7.47
C HIS A 85 -11.72 -5.16 6.54
N TRP A 86 -10.65 -4.49 6.95
CA TRP A 86 -9.92 -3.57 6.09
C TRP A 86 -9.34 -4.27 4.85
N GLN A 87 -8.70 -5.42 5.01
CA GLN A 87 -8.20 -6.19 3.87
C GLN A 87 -9.32 -6.61 2.92
N ALA A 88 -10.44 -7.09 3.45
CA ALA A 88 -11.61 -7.42 2.65
C ALA A 88 -12.10 -6.18 1.87
N LEU A 89 -12.16 -5.01 2.53
CA LEU A 89 -12.53 -3.76 1.88
C LEU A 89 -11.57 -3.39 0.75
N CYS A 90 -10.25 -3.52 0.95
CA CYS A 90 -9.26 -3.30 -0.10
C CYS A 90 -9.50 -4.24 -1.29
N THR A 91 -9.73 -5.53 -1.04
CA THR A 91 -9.95 -6.52 -2.10
C THR A 91 -11.20 -6.25 -2.93
N VAL A 92 -12.31 -5.84 -2.29
CA VAL A 92 -13.60 -5.65 -2.97
C VAL A 92 -13.75 -4.27 -3.63
N SER A 93 -12.90 -3.29 -3.29
CA SER A 93 -13.04 -1.88 -3.70
C SER A 93 -12.31 -1.50 -4.99
N LYS A 94 -12.05 -2.48 -5.87
CA LYS A 94 -11.14 -2.41 -7.02
C LYS A 94 -9.68 -2.26 -6.60
N THR A 95 -8.87 -3.20 -7.04
CA THR A 95 -7.40 -3.16 -6.90
C THR A 95 -6.77 -3.18 -8.29
N GLY A 96 -5.44 -3.15 -8.40
CA GLY A 96 -4.76 -3.51 -9.66
C GLY A 96 -5.11 -4.93 -10.18
N TYR A 97 -5.68 -5.78 -9.32
CA TYR A 97 -5.87 -7.21 -9.54
C TYR A 97 -7.33 -7.67 -9.59
N SER A 98 -8.28 -6.83 -9.18
CA SER A 98 -9.70 -7.16 -9.09
C SER A 98 -10.58 -5.97 -9.46
N ASP A 99 -11.71 -6.26 -10.11
CA ASP A 99 -12.76 -5.26 -10.29
C ASP A 99 -13.50 -5.00 -8.98
N ASN A 100 -14.11 -3.81 -8.89
CA ASN A 100 -15.06 -3.53 -7.82
C ASN A 100 -16.28 -4.47 -7.93
N VAL A 101 -16.94 -4.75 -6.82
CA VAL A 101 -18.21 -5.47 -6.84
C VAL A 101 -19.24 -4.69 -7.66
N ALA A 102 -19.78 -5.35 -8.69
CA ALA A 102 -20.72 -4.72 -9.62
C ALA A 102 -21.94 -4.14 -8.88
N GLY A 103 -22.24 -2.87 -9.16
CA GLY A 103 -23.38 -2.17 -8.55
C GLY A 103 -23.14 -1.62 -7.14
N LEU A 104 -21.96 -1.82 -6.55
CA LEU A 104 -21.57 -1.24 -5.27
C LEU A 104 -20.51 -0.16 -5.47
N GLY A 105 -20.71 1.00 -4.84
CA GLY A 105 -19.67 2.02 -4.70
C GLY A 105 -18.89 1.84 -3.39
N HIS A 106 -17.78 2.56 -3.24
CA HIS A 106 -16.91 2.45 -2.06
C HIS A 106 -17.66 2.61 -0.72
N VAL A 107 -18.64 3.51 -0.64
CA VAL A 107 -19.47 3.70 0.58
C VAL A 107 -20.26 2.44 0.92
N ARG A 108 -20.93 1.84 -0.08
CA ARG A 108 -21.70 0.60 0.13
C ARG A 108 -20.81 -0.58 0.47
N ASN A 109 -19.60 -0.65 -0.09
CA ASN A 109 -18.62 -1.67 0.29
C ASN A 109 -18.23 -1.52 1.77
N VAL A 110 -17.96 -0.31 2.25
CA VAL A 110 -17.66 -0.06 3.67
C VAL A 110 -18.82 -0.51 4.56
N GLU A 111 -20.05 -0.14 4.23
CA GLU A 111 -21.25 -0.54 4.98
C GLU A 111 -21.43 -2.06 5.00
N ALA A 112 -21.28 -2.73 3.85
CA ALA A 112 -21.39 -4.18 3.75
C ALA A 112 -20.33 -4.89 4.61
N ILE A 113 -19.07 -4.47 4.48
CA ILE A 113 -17.95 -5.07 5.21
C ILE A 113 -18.11 -4.91 6.73
N LYS A 114 -18.59 -3.75 7.23
CA LYS A 114 -18.83 -3.54 8.67
C LYS A 114 -19.79 -4.56 9.28
N ASN A 115 -20.72 -5.04 8.48
CA ASN A 115 -21.77 -5.95 8.92
C ASN A 115 -21.41 -7.43 8.74
N LEU A 116 -20.23 -7.74 8.19
CA LEU A 116 -19.71 -9.09 8.17
C LEU A 116 -19.24 -9.47 9.59
N THR A 117 -19.61 -10.66 10.03
CA THR A 117 -19.28 -11.22 11.35
C THR A 117 -18.16 -12.24 11.26
#